data_AF-A0A832WYK0-F1
#
_entry.id   AF-A0A832WYK0-F1
#
_cell.length_a   1.000
_cell.length_b   1.000
_cell.length_c   1.000
_cell.angle_alpha   90.00
_cell.angle_beta   90.00
_cell.angle_gamma   90.00
#
_symmetry.space_group_name_H-M   'P 1'
#
loop_
_entity.id
_entity.type
_entity.pdbx_description
1 polymer ?
#
loop_
_entity_poly.entity_id
_entity_poly.type
_entity_poly.pdbx_seq_one_letter_code
_entity_poly.pdbx_strand_id
1 'polypeptide(L)'
;MHDNSENIENYIFSWDNVPGSEGSRLRDYLRNSLGIGWVSTAKIIKAADNDTIRVFTPTNSLELKLADDNNTVLITPDNIQLKVKEKNSKLCIFKADEGNYGNKAGHDITGRYYAVYGLSIKNNGSKNLDFRLSDLNLHTGDNIFNVKTEPENLDSDLDMLSQDSDLLDVLSDLEKETKIKDTTISPGQTINGSIIFQVTSLYNESFLLIYNETPVSSTSFERSIEALKLAESYDYSVIFGIPPYNNGSADDNSFKPDLEEFPYIWPNWVNRNIFEFFNRADFEDMEKAFRDNKPRISIVYALKVIPERNITFVNNFSTVDDTGFPVNSFIVVDDAGKELIHTSKKFDKTAILKNQTYELRSEENRDITQMDLSNATIVRLSFKSEYMWGHYSFIDQDIILDKKLNIIAARNNCRNFIS
;
A
#
# COMPACT_ATOMS: atom_id res chain seq x y z
N MET A 1 16.30 0.03 52.44
CA MET A 1 16.59 -0.81 51.26
C MET A 1 16.20 0.01 50.05
N HIS A 2 17.19 0.47 49.28
CA HIS A 2 16.96 1.14 48.00
C HIS A 2 16.57 0.07 46.98
N ASP A 3 15.34 0.13 46.49
CA ASP A 3 14.89 -0.70 45.39
C ASP A 3 15.26 0.02 44.09
N ASN A 4 16.36 -0.42 43.49
CA ASN A 4 16.78 -0.04 42.13
C ASN A 4 15.93 -0.85 41.14
N SER A 5 14.73 -0.38 40.82
CA SER A 5 14.11 -0.72 39.54
C SER A 5 14.50 0.35 38.54
N GLU A 6 15.69 0.20 37.95
CA GLU A 6 16.04 0.90 36.72
C GLU A 6 14.93 0.59 35.70
N ASN A 7 14.22 1.63 35.30
CA ASN A 7 13.24 1.62 34.23
C ASN A 7 13.94 1.08 32.97
N ILE A 8 13.60 -0.14 32.55
CA ILE A 8 14.24 -0.80 31.40
C ILE A 8 13.74 -0.12 30.13
N GLU A 9 14.36 1.00 29.78
CA GLU A 9 14.31 1.54 28.41
C GLU A 9 14.78 0.42 27.46
N ASN A 10 14.06 0.18 26.36
CA ASN A 10 14.31 -0.92 25.41
C ASN A 10 15.68 -0.83 24.69
N TYR A 11 16.77 -1.08 25.41
CA TYR A 11 18.13 -1.06 24.92
C TYR A 11 18.34 -2.13 23.83
N ILE A 12 18.94 -1.72 22.71
CA ILE A 12 19.26 -2.62 21.59
C ILE A 12 20.75 -2.99 21.63
N PHE A 13 21.65 -2.01 21.44
CA PHE A 13 23.10 -2.22 21.43
C PHE A 13 23.85 -0.90 21.68
N SER A 14 25.15 -0.95 22.00
CA SER A 14 25.98 0.24 22.12
C SER A 14 26.70 0.50 20.80
N TRP A 15 26.49 1.70 20.24
CA TRP A 15 27.10 2.15 18.99
C TRP A 15 28.63 2.09 19.03
N ASP A 16 29.22 2.46 20.17
CA ASP A 16 30.67 2.52 20.34
C ASP A 16 31.32 1.14 20.47
N ASN A 17 30.56 0.13 20.86
CA ASN A 17 31.06 -1.24 21.03
C ASN A 17 30.74 -2.14 19.82
N VAL A 18 30.44 -1.55 18.66
CA VAL A 18 30.27 -2.24 17.37
C VAL A 18 31.35 -1.76 16.37
N PRO A 19 32.03 -2.65 15.62
CA PRO A 19 32.03 -4.11 15.72
C PRO A 19 32.87 -4.57 16.92
N GLY A 20 32.23 -5.08 17.96
CA GLY A 20 32.88 -5.48 19.21
C GLY A 20 31.95 -6.36 20.02
N SER A 21 31.96 -6.18 21.35
CA SER A 21 31.16 -7.00 22.27
C SER A 21 29.65 -6.94 22.02
N GLU A 22 29.17 -5.88 21.38
CA GLU A 22 27.74 -5.68 21.09
C GLU A 22 27.34 -6.06 19.65
N GLY A 23 28.27 -6.60 18.85
CA GLY A 23 27.99 -7.00 17.47
C GLY A 23 26.96 -8.14 17.36
N SER A 24 26.89 -9.04 18.34
CA SER A 24 25.86 -10.10 18.40
C SER A 24 24.47 -9.53 18.63
N ARG A 25 24.33 -8.54 19.52
CA ARG A 25 23.05 -7.87 19.81
C ARG A 25 22.50 -7.11 18.60
N LEU A 26 23.37 -6.42 17.86
CA LEU A 26 22.97 -5.81 16.58
C LEU A 26 22.40 -6.86 15.62
N ARG A 27 23.05 -8.03 15.47
CA ARG A 27 22.53 -9.12 14.62
C ARG A 27 21.19 -9.65 15.11
N ASP A 28 21.05 -9.85 16.41
CA ASP A 28 19.81 -10.35 16.99
C ASP A 28 18.65 -9.39 16.74
N TYR A 29 18.88 -8.08 16.86
CA TYR A 29 17.88 -7.08 16.52
C TYR A 29 17.52 -7.11 15.02
N LEU A 30 18.50 -7.03 14.12
CA LEU A 30 18.25 -7.05 12.68
C LEU A 30 17.53 -8.33 12.23
N ARG A 31 17.85 -9.48 12.82
CA ARG A 31 17.22 -10.77 12.51
C ARG A 31 15.82 -10.89 13.08
N ASN A 32 15.68 -10.68 14.39
CA ASN A 32 14.47 -11.05 15.12
C ASN A 32 13.42 -9.93 15.07
N SER A 33 13.85 -8.68 15.10
CA SER A 33 12.95 -7.51 15.10
C SER A 33 12.66 -6.99 13.70
N LEU A 34 13.65 -7.03 12.79
CA LEU A 34 13.49 -6.54 11.42
C LEU A 34 13.33 -7.65 10.36
N GLY A 35 13.36 -8.92 10.77
CA GLY A 35 13.17 -10.07 9.86
C GLY A 35 14.31 -10.28 8.86
N ILE A 36 15.47 -9.66 9.04
CA ILE A 36 16.57 -9.67 8.06
C ILE A 36 17.42 -10.94 8.24
N GLY A 37 16.96 -12.08 7.73
CA GLY A 37 17.55 -13.40 7.99
C GLY A 37 19.03 -13.57 7.61
N TRP A 38 19.51 -12.86 6.57
CA TRP A 38 20.89 -12.97 6.08
C TRP A 38 21.94 -12.35 7.03
N VAL A 39 21.54 -11.54 8.02
CA VAL A 39 22.47 -10.91 8.97
C VAL A 39 23.15 -11.90 9.92
N SER A 40 22.67 -13.14 9.99
CA SER A 40 23.28 -14.21 10.79
C SER A 40 24.71 -14.53 10.35
N THR A 41 25.02 -14.41 9.05
CA THR A 41 26.34 -14.70 8.47
C THR A 41 27.07 -13.47 7.94
N ALA A 42 26.44 -12.28 8.00
CA ALA A 42 27.01 -11.03 7.50
C ALA A 42 28.31 -10.64 8.20
N LYS A 43 29.14 -9.81 7.56
CA LYS A 43 30.21 -9.06 8.23
C LYS A 43 29.64 -7.77 8.77
N ILE A 44 30.14 -7.34 9.93
CA ILE A 44 29.80 -6.04 10.53
C ILE A 44 31.11 -5.27 10.64
N ILE A 45 31.14 -4.07 10.06
CA ILE A 45 32.27 -3.16 10.16
C ILE A 45 31.75 -1.77 10.52
N LYS A 46 32.60 -0.96 11.13
CA LYS A 46 32.36 0.47 11.30
C LYS A 46 33.29 1.23 10.35
N ALA A 47 32.74 2.19 9.64
CA ALA A 47 33.50 3.00 8.69
C ALA A 47 34.47 3.93 9.43
N ALA A 48 35.43 4.50 8.69
CA ALA A 48 36.47 5.35 9.26
C ALA A 48 35.94 6.66 9.85
N ASP A 49 34.76 7.10 9.42
CA ASP A 49 34.04 8.24 9.98
C ASP A 49 33.51 7.97 11.39
N ASN A 50 33.42 6.70 11.82
CA ASN A 50 32.79 6.27 13.07
C ASN A 50 31.27 6.59 13.17
N ASP A 51 30.69 7.13 12.10
CA ASP A 51 29.29 7.54 11.99
C ASP A 51 28.48 6.53 11.16
N THR A 52 29.15 5.59 10.48
CA THR A 52 28.49 4.55 9.70
C THR A 52 28.88 3.15 10.15
N ILE A 53 27.90 2.30 10.45
CA ILE A 53 28.07 0.85 10.62
C ILE A 53 27.52 0.17 9.36
N ARG A 54 28.32 -0.71 8.75
CA ARG A 54 27.94 -1.51 7.58
C ARG A 54 27.77 -2.97 7.96
N VAL A 55 26.64 -3.55 7.57
CA VAL A 55 26.34 -4.97 7.73
C VAL A 55 26.16 -5.56 6.33
N PHE A 56 26.99 -6.52 5.93
CA PHE A 56 26.97 -6.98 4.55
C PHE A 56 27.40 -8.44 4.36
N THR A 57 26.91 -9.05 3.30
CA THR A 57 27.37 -10.31 2.69
C THR A 57 27.86 -9.97 1.28
N PRO A 58 28.35 -10.94 0.47
CA PRO A 58 28.69 -10.66 -0.93
C PRO A 58 27.50 -10.14 -1.77
N THR A 59 26.26 -10.43 -1.38
CA THR A 59 25.05 -10.14 -2.18
C THR A 59 24.06 -9.20 -1.50
N ASN A 60 24.20 -8.92 -0.21
CA ASN A 60 23.30 -8.04 0.55
C ASN A 60 24.10 -7.04 1.38
N SER A 61 23.60 -5.81 1.53
CA SER A 61 24.20 -4.80 2.40
C SER A 61 23.13 -3.95 3.07
N LEU A 62 23.44 -3.48 4.27
CA LEU A 62 22.64 -2.58 5.08
C LEU A 62 23.58 -1.60 5.76
N GLU A 63 23.20 -0.33 5.80
CA GLU A 63 23.96 0.72 6.48
C GLU A 63 23.14 1.31 7.62
N LEU A 64 23.75 1.40 8.80
CA LEU A 64 23.26 2.20 9.91
C LEU A 64 24.10 3.47 9.94
N LYS A 65 23.46 4.63 9.85
CA LYS A 65 24.13 5.92 9.84
C LYS A 65 23.65 6.77 11.02
N LEU A 66 24.60 7.25 11.82
CA LEU A 66 24.36 8.22 12.88
C LEU A 66 24.07 9.59 12.25
N ALA A 67 23.01 10.25 12.70
CA ALA A 67 22.70 11.61 12.26
C ALA A 67 23.69 12.61 12.87
N ASP A 68 23.88 13.77 12.21
CA ASP A 68 24.83 14.81 12.64
C ASP A 68 24.53 15.35 14.06
N ASP A 69 23.29 15.24 14.50
CA ASP A 69 22.84 15.64 15.84
C ASP A 69 23.07 14.56 16.92
N ASN A 70 23.57 13.38 16.54
CA ASN A 70 23.80 12.19 17.35
C ASN A 70 22.59 11.70 18.15
N ASN A 71 21.37 12.12 17.79
CA ASN A 71 20.15 11.72 18.50
C ASN A 71 19.48 10.52 17.86
N THR A 72 19.79 10.25 16.59
CA THR A 72 19.12 9.20 15.82
C THR A 72 20.08 8.41 14.95
N VAL A 73 19.73 7.15 14.71
CA VAL A 73 20.40 6.29 13.72
C VAL A 73 19.38 5.90 12.66
N LEU A 74 19.73 6.10 11.40
CA LEU A 74 18.95 5.69 10.24
C LEU A 74 19.50 4.38 9.67
N ILE A 75 18.62 3.40 9.45
CA ILE A 75 18.94 2.15 8.78
C ILE A 75 18.46 2.22 7.34
N THR A 76 19.35 1.97 6.38
CA THR A 76 19.04 1.96 4.94
C THR A 76 19.24 0.55 4.35
N PRO A 77 18.41 0.13 3.37
CA PRO A 77 17.46 0.93 2.60
C PRO A 77 16.08 1.14 3.25
N ASP A 78 15.76 0.46 4.35
CA ASP A 78 14.39 0.40 4.90
C ASP A 78 13.93 1.68 5.63
N ASN A 79 14.77 2.72 5.71
CA ASN A 79 14.52 4.00 6.38
C ASN A 79 14.04 3.88 7.84
N ILE A 80 14.53 2.88 8.58
CA ILE A 80 14.15 2.66 9.98
C ILE A 80 14.96 3.59 10.88
N GLN A 81 14.27 4.33 11.75
CA GLN A 81 14.89 5.28 12.68
C GLN A 81 14.96 4.72 14.10
N LEU A 82 16.15 4.76 14.71
CA LEU A 82 16.40 4.36 16.09
C LEU A 82 16.82 5.55 16.94
N LYS A 83 16.52 5.50 18.25
CA LYS A 83 16.93 6.54 19.19
C LYS A 83 18.33 6.26 19.73
N VAL A 84 19.11 7.31 19.83
CA VAL A 84 20.43 7.31 20.46
C VAL A 84 20.31 8.01 21.80
N LYS A 85 20.90 7.42 22.85
CA LYS A 85 21.10 8.08 24.13
C LYS A 85 22.54 7.88 24.57
N GLU A 86 23.15 8.93 25.11
CA GLU A 86 24.43 8.82 25.77
C GLU A 86 24.25 8.26 27.19
N LYS A 87 24.90 7.13 27.49
CA LYS A 87 24.98 6.56 28.86
C LYS A 87 26.43 6.26 29.18
N ASN A 88 26.94 6.82 30.29
CA ASN A 88 28.33 6.66 30.74
C ASN A 88 29.36 7.00 29.64
N SER A 89 29.16 8.12 28.93
CA SER A 89 30.02 8.57 27.83
C SER A 89 30.11 7.59 26.66
N LYS A 90 29.08 6.76 26.49
CA LYS A 90 28.92 5.87 25.33
C LYS A 90 27.56 6.09 24.69
N LEU A 91 27.56 6.08 23.37
CA LEU A 91 26.35 6.09 22.56
C LEU A 91 25.70 4.71 22.61
N CYS A 92 24.44 4.69 23.05
CA CYS A 92 23.62 3.51 23.20
C CYS A 92 22.35 3.68 22.36
N ILE A 93 21.99 2.62 21.65
CA ILE A 93 20.84 2.58 20.75
C ILE A 93 19.69 1.91 21.47
N PHE A 94 18.52 2.54 21.40
CA PHE A 94 17.29 2.08 22.02
C PHE A 94 16.20 1.94 20.97
N LYS A 95 15.30 0.97 21.16
CA LYS A 95 14.00 0.98 20.48
C LYS A 95 13.30 2.25 20.94
N ALA A 96 12.64 2.96 20.04
CA ALA A 96 11.69 3.96 20.50
C ALA A 96 10.66 3.24 21.39
N ASP A 97 10.57 3.62 22.67
CA ASP A 97 9.65 2.95 23.61
C ASP A 97 8.20 3.11 23.10
N GLU A 98 7.60 1.98 22.71
CA GLU A 98 6.15 1.78 22.64
C GLU A 98 5.68 1.38 24.05
N GLY A 99 5.47 2.35 24.95
CA GLY A 99 5.09 2.03 26.33
C GLY A 99 4.78 3.21 27.24
N ASN A 100 3.50 3.58 27.30
CA ASN A 100 2.74 4.24 28.37
C ASN A 100 3.38 5.37 29.22
N TYR A 101 2.75 6.55 29.09
CA TYR A 101 2.90 7.84 29.79
C TYR A 101 4.00 8.81 29.30
N GLY A 102 3.55 9.77 28.47
CA GLY A 102 4.24 11.04 28.23
C GLY A 102 4.91 11.16 26.86
N ASN A 103 4.14 10.96 25.79
CA ASN A 103 4.55 11.02 24.38
C ASN A 103 5.36 12.28 24.01
N LYS A 104 6.68 12.15 23.95
CA LYS A 104 7.55 12.86 22.98
C LYS A 104 8.25 11.84 22.07
N ALA A 105 7.45 11.09 21.33
CA ALA A 105 7.84 10.31 20.15
C ALA A 105 7.05 10.83 18.95
N GLY A 106 7.69 10.95 17.79
CA GLY A 106 7.13 11.54 16.58
C GLY A 106 5.85 10.84 16.09
N HIS A 107 5.16 11.49 15.16
CA HIS A 107 3.92 11.01 14.56
C HIS A 107 4.10 9.63 13.92
N ASP A 108 3.13 8.74 14.12
CA ASP A 108 3.15 7.37 13.61
C ASP A 108 2.17 7.27 12.44
N ILE A 109 2.60 7.74 11.26
CA ILE A 109 1.92 7.39 10.02
C ILE A 109 2.49 6.06 9.55
N THR A 110 1.71 5.01 9.70
CA THR A 110 2.05 3.70 9.14
C THR A 110 1.36 3.55 7.79
N GLY A 111 2.13 3.67 6.72
CA GLY A 111 1.67 3.43 5.35
C GLY A 111 2.04 2.03 4.86
N ARG A 112 1.06 1.24 4.41
CA ARG A 112 1.29 -0.02 3.69
C ARG A 112 0.78 0.14 2.25
N TYR A 113 1.68 0.05 1.29
CA TYR A 113 1.36 0.19 -0.13
C TYR A 113 1.60 -1.12 -0.87
N TYR A 114 0.62 -1.59 -1.63
CA TYR A 114 0.67 -2.83 -2.37
C TYR A 114 0.45 -2.58 -3.87
N ALA A 115 1.39 -3.03 -4.69
CA ALA A 115 1.25 -3.10 -6.14
C ALA A 115 0.98 -4.55 -6.56
N VAL A 116 -0.11 -4.76 -7.27
CA VAL A 116 -0.65 -6.08 -7.59
C VAL A 116 -0.77 -6.24 -9.09
N TYR A 117 -0.11 -7.26 -9.64
CA TYR A 117 -0.11 -7.53 -11.07
C TYR A 117 -0.65 -8.92 -11.37
N GLY A 118 -1.62 -9.00 -12.28
CA GLY A 118 -1.99 -10.26 -12.92
C GLY A 118 -1.00 -10.57 -14.05
N LEU A 119 -0.13 -11.57 -13.86
CA LEU A 119 0.90 -11.92 -14.82
C LEU A 119 0.60 -13.22 -15.57
N SER A 120 1.07 -13.27 -16.81
CA SER A 120 1.13 -14.47 -17.65
C SER A 120 2.58 -14.70 -18.06
N ILE A 121 3.20 -15.77 -17.56
CA ILE A 121 4.62 -16.07 -17.77
C ILE A 121 4.72 -17.29 -18.66
N LYS A 122 5.29 -17.11 -19.85
CA LYS A 122 5.47 -18.17 -20.84
C LYS A 122 6.95 -18.50 -21.04
N ASN A 123 7.29 -19.78 -20.96
CA ASN A 123 8.62 -20.24 -21.34
C ASN A 123 8.70 -20.37 -22.87
N ASN A 124 9.35 -19.42 -23.52
CA ASN A 124 9.60 -19.46 -24.97
C ASN A 124 10.92 -20.18 -25.32
N GLY A 125 11.67 -20.65 -24.33
CA GLY A 125 12.92 -21.39 -24.50
C GLY A 125 12.71 -22.86 -24.87
N SER A 126 13.80 -23.53 -25.22
CA SER A 126 13.83 -24.96 -25.58
C SER A 126 14.07 -25.90 -24.40
N LYS A 127 14.34 -25.36 -23.19
CA LYS A 127 14.59 -26.12 -21.96
C LYS A 127 13.58 -25.73 -20.89
N ASN A 128 13.40 -26.61 -19.91
CA ASN A 128 12.62 -26.30 -18.72
C ASN A 128 13.23 -25.08 -18.01
N LEU A 129 12.37 -24.13 -17.62
CA LEU A 129 12.71 -22.98 -16.81
C LEU A 129 12.35 -23.30 -15.36
N ASP A 130 13.33 -23.35 -14.47
CA ASP A 130 13.07 -23.38 -13.02
C ASP A 130 12.74 -21.95 -12.59
N PHE A 131 11.43 -21.65 -12.48
CA PHE A 131 10.94 -20.33 -12.13
C PHE A 131 10.90 -20.17 -10.60
N ARG A 132 11.61 -19.17 -10.10
CA ARG A 132 11.66 -18.80 -8.68
C ARG A 132 11.07 -17.43 -8.46
N LEU A 133 10.15 -17.32 -7.50
CA LEU A 133 9.57 -16.04 -7.11
C LEU A 133 10.60 -15.09 -6.51
N SER A 134 11.62 -15.61 -5.83
CA SER A 134 12.72 -14.81 -5.25
C SER A 134 13.52 -14.04 -6.29
N ASP A 135 13.47 -14.50 -7.54
CA ASP A 135 14.25 -13.92 -8.64
C ASP A 135 13.43 -12.88 -9.40
N LEU A 136 12.14 -12.73 -9.08
CA LEU A 136 11.24 -11.74 -9.65
C LEU A 136 11.10 -10.55 -8.71
N ASN A 137 11.52 -9.37 -9.17
CA ASN A 137 11.51 -8.15 -8.37
C ASN A 137 10.93 -6.98 -9.14
N LEU A 138 10.42 -6.00 -8.41
CA LEU A 138 10.02 -4.70 -8.94
C LEU A 138 11.09 -3.67 -8.55
N HIS A 139 11.61 -2.92 -9.51
CA HIS A 139 12.63 -1.91 -9.28
C HIS A 139 12.07 -0.51 -9.51
N THR A 140 12.48 0.48 -8.70
CA THR A 140 12.31 1.92 -8.98
C THR A 140 13.56 2.68 -8.56
N GLY A 141 14.33 3.18 -9.53
CA GLY A 141 15.67 3.70 -9.24
C GLY A 141 16.52 2.65 -8.52
N ASP A 142 17.05 3.01 -7.36
CA ASP A 142 17.87 2.13 -6.51
C ASP A 142 17.06 1.22 -5.58
N ASN A 143 15.73 1.41 -5.52
CA ASN A 143 14.87 0.62 -4.64
C ASN A 143 14.45 -0.69 -5.31
N ILE A 144 14.51 -1.78 -4.55
CA ILE A 144 14.16 -3.13 -4.97
C ILE A 144 13.03 -3.65 -4.07
N PHE A 145 11.93 -4.07 -4.68
CA PHE A 145 10.79 -4.66 -3.97
C PHE A 145 10.66 -6.12 -4.34
N ASN A 146 10.77 -6.97 -3.33
CA ASN A 146 10.60 -8.42 -3.47
C ASN A 146 9.11 -8.78 -3.48
N VAL A 147 8.78 -9.92 -4.11
CA VAL A 147 7.43 -10.48 -4.05
C VAL A 147 7.05 -10.81 -2.61
N LYS A 148 5.81 -10.49 -2.25
CA LYS A 148 5.16 -10.91 -1.00
C LYS A 148 4.18 -12.05 -1.30
N THR A 149 4.19 -13.06 -0.44
CA THR A 149 3.26 -14.19 -0.53
C THR A 149 1.84 -13.80 -0.16
N GLU A 150 1.71 -12.93 0.85
CA GLU A 150 0.44 -12.41 1.37
C GLU A 150 0.63 -10.96 1.80
N PRO A 151 -0.43 -10.13 1.72
CA PRO A 151 -0.45 -8.85 2.42
C PRO A 151 -0.25 -9.10 3.92
N GLU A 152 0.44 -8.20 4.62
CA GLU A 152 0.56 -8.30 6.06
C GLU A 152 -0.82 -8.25 6.71
N ASN A 153 -1.08 -9.16 7.64
CA ASN A 153 -2.37 -9.31 8.29
C ASN A 153 -2.83 -7.95 8.85
N LEU A 154 -3.96 -7.46 8.37
CA LEU A 154 -4.53 -6.18 8.77
C LEU A 154 -5.24 -6.26 10.13
N ASP A 155 -5.42 -7.48 10.65
CA ASP A 155 -6.24 -7.79 11.81
C ASP A 155 -5.54 -7.63 13.16
N SER A 156 -4.20 -7.49 13.23
CA SER A 156 -3.50 -7.61 14.53
C SER A 156 -3.76 -6.48 15.53
N ASP A 157 -4.28 -5.33 15.08
CA ASP A 157 -4.51 -4.15 15.94
C ASP A 157 -5.99 -3.86 16.21
N LEU A 158 -6.94 -4.61 15.62
CA LEU A 158 -8.39 -4.30 15.64
C LEU A 158 -9.23 -5.48 16.14
N ASP A 159 -9.05 -5.87 17.40
CA ASP A 159 -9.79 -6.98 18.04
C ASP A 159 -11.26 -6.63 18.40
N MET A 160 -11.83 -5.53 17.89
CA MET A 160 -13.21 -5.11 18.19
C MET A 160 -14.14 -4.95 16.98
N LEU A 161 -13.66 -4.96 15.74
CA LEU A 161 -14.50 -4.83 14.53
C LEU A 161 -14.29 -5.98 13.51
N SER A 162 -13.77 -7.12 13.98
CA SER A 162 -13.36 -8.31 13.21
C SER A 162 -14.47 -9.04 12.40
N GLN A 163 -15.62 -8.42 12.17
CA GLN A 163 -16.59 -8.91 11.17
C GLN A 163 -16.47 -8.20 9.82
N ASP A 164 -15.64 -7.16 9.72
CA ASP A 164 -15.48 -6.32 8.52
C ASP A 164 -14.04 -6.37 7.94
N SER A 165 -13.30 -7.47 8.12
CA SER A 165 -12.03 -7.68 7.40
C SER A 165 -12.22 -7.79 5.86
N ASP A 166 -13.47 -7.88 5.40
CA ASP A 166 -13.91 -7.86 3.99
C ASP A 166 -13.91 -6.46 3.33
N LEU A 167 -13.37 -5.41 3.97
CA LEU A 167 -13.65 -4.05 3.52
C LEU A 167 -12.85 -3.54 2.31
N LEU A 168 -11.65 -4.07 2.02
CA LEU A 168 -10.84 -3.65 0.86
C LEU A 168 -10.92 -4.69 -0.26
N ASP A 169 -11.61 -4.34 -1.33
CA ASP A 169 -11.93 -5.23 -2.46
C ASP A 169 -10.68 -5.88 -3.06
N VAL A 170 -9.64 -5.09 -3.33
CA VAL A 170 -8.39 -5.60 -3.94
C VAL A 170 -7.73 -6.66 -3.07
N LEU A 171 -7.71 -6.47 -1.75
CA LEU A 171 -7.06 -7.40 -0.82
C LEU A 171 -7.92 -8.64 -0.57
N SER A 172 -9.24 -8.49 -0.41
CA SER A 172 -10.16 -9.63 -0.26
C SER A 172 -10.16 -10.53 -1.49
N ASP A 173 -10.11 -9.95 -2.69
CA ASP A 173 -10.03 -10.72 -3.94
C ASP A 173 -8.71 -11.50 -4.04
N LEU A 174 -7.60 -10.92 -3.55
CA LEU A 174 -6.28 -11.56 -3.61
C LEU A 174 -6.18 -12.85 -2.79
N GLU A 175 -6.97 -12.99 -1.72
CA GLU A 175 -7.03 -14.23 -0.93
C GLU A 175 -7.62 -15.38 -1.76
N LYS A 176 -8.53 -15.06 -2.68
CA LYS A 176 -9.27 -16.02 -3.51
C LYS A 176 -8.57 -16.30 -4.85
N GLU A 177 -7.62 -15.45 -5.25
CA GLU A 177 -6.94 -15.56 -6.53
C GLU A 177 -5.84 -16.63 -6.59
N THR A 178 -5.65 -17.19 -7.78
CA THR A 178 -4.49 -18.05 -8.05
C THR A 178 -3.23 -17.21 -8.04
N LYS A 179 -2.38 -17.41 -7.04
CA LYS A 179 -1.07 -16.76 -6.93
C LYS A 179 -0.02 -17.56 -7.70
N ILE A 180 0.91 -16.87 -8.36
CA ILE A 180 2.08 -17.52 -8.95
C ILE A 180 2.97 -18.05 -7.82
N LYS A 181 3.55 -19.24 -8.00
CA LYS A 181 4.45 -19.90 -7.04
C LYS A 181 5.67 -20.43 -7.77
N ASP A 182 6.72 -20.75 -7.01
CA ASP A 182 7.88 -21.50 -7.50
C ASP A 182 7.43 -22.75 -8.26
N THR A 183 7.95 -22.93 -9.47
CA THR A 183 7.56 -24.05 -10.33
C THR A 183 8.54 -24.25 -11.47
N THR A 184 8.49 -25.42 -12.11
CA THR A 184 9.20 -25.66 -13.36
C THR A 184 8.25 -25.45 -14.55
N ILE A 185 8.58 -24.51 -15.43
CA ILE A 185 7.79 -24.20 -16.63
C ILE A 185 8.44 -24.91 -17.84
N SER A 186 7.73 -25.85 -18.44
CA SER A 186 8.21 -26.59 -19.63
C SER A 186 8.25 -25.69 -20.87
N PRO A 187 9.04 -26.03 -21.91
CA PRO A 187 9.03 -25.32 -23.20
C PRO A 187 7.61 -25.13 -23.76
N GLY A 188 7.25 -23.89 -24.06
CA GLY A 188 5.94 -23.50 -24.58
C GLY A 188 4.83 -23.39 -23.54
N GLN A 189 5.06 -23.81 -22.29
CA GLN A 189 4.09 -23.73 -21.21
C GLN A 189 3.95 -22.28 -20.71
N THR A 190 2.72 -21.93 -20.33
CA THR A 190 2.38 -20.66 -19.69
C THR A 190 1.81 -20.91 -18.30
N ILE A 191 2.24 -20.12 -17.33
CA ILE A 191 1.60 -20.02 -16.01
C ILE A 191 0.93 -18.66 -15.87
N ASN A 192 -0.17 -18.59 -15.13
CA ASN A 192 -0.92 -17.36 -14.91
C ASN A 192 -1.23 -17.22 -13.42
N GLY A 193 -1.23 -16.00 -12.92
CA GLY A 193 -1.65 -15.72 -11.56
C GLY A 193 -1.27 -14.31 -11.10
N SER A 194 -1.68 -13.98 -9.88
CA SER A 194 -1.41 -12.69 -9.26
C SER A 194 -0.08 -12.70 -8.51
N ILE A 195 0.62 -11.57 -8.54
CA ILE A 195 1.84 -11.29 -7.78
C ILE A 195 1.66 -9.97 -7.02
N ILE A 196 2.14 -9.95 -5.78
CA ILE A 196 2.00 -8.82 -4.86
C ILE A 196 3.41 -8.29 -4.55
N PHE A 197 3.60 -6.99 -4.67
CA PHE A 197 4.77 -6.27 -4.18
C PHE A 197 4.32 -5.29 -3.10
N GLN A 198 5.00 -5.29 -1.96
CA GLN A 198 4.87 -4.21 -0.98
C GLN A 198 5.90 -3.14 -1.34
N VAL A 199 5.42 -1.95 -1.67
CA VAL A 199 6.24 -0.82 -2.12
C VAL A 199 6.30 0.25 -1.03
N THR A 200 7.35 1.06 -1.06
CA THR A 200 7.59 2.10 -0.03
C THR A 200 6.90 3.43 -0.33
N SER A 201 6.29 3.56 -1.50
CA SER A 201 5.58 4.75 -1.93
C SER A 201 4.44 4.39 -2.88
N LEU A 202 3.67 5.40 -3.27
CA LEU A 202 2.82 5.30 -4.45
C LEU A 202 3.56 4.78 -5.68
N TYR A 203 2.75 4.32 -6.62
CA TYR A 203 3.19 3.90 -7.93
C TYR A 203 4.12 4.95 -8.58
N ASN A 204 5.32 4.53 -9.00
CA ASN A 204 6.26 5.38 -9.71
C ASN A 204 6.33 4.92 -11.17
N GLU A 205 6.33 5.89 -12.10
CA GLU A 205 6.46 5.66 -13.55
C GLU A 205 7.71 4.87 -13.95
N SER A 206 8.66 4.73 -13.02
CA SER A 206 9.92 4.04 -13.19
C SER A 206 9.89 2.56 -12.79
N PHE A 207 8.71 1.99 -12.50
CA PHE A 207 8.65 0.58 -12.14
C PHE A 207 9.08 -0.34 -13.29
N LEU A 208 10.08 -1.15 -13.00
CA LEU A 208 10.64 -2.12 -13.91
C LEU A 208 10.53 -3.51 -13.30
N LEU A 209 9.90 -4.43 -14.03
CA LEU A 209 9.84 -5.83 -13.64
C LEU A 209 11.16 -6.49 -14.02
N ILE A 210 11.87 -7.05 -13.04
CA ILE A 210 13.16 -7.73 -13.22
C ILE A 210 12.97 -9.20 -12.90
N TYR A 211 13.49 -10.09 -13.74
CA TYR A 211 13.62 -11.52 -13.46
C TYR A 211 15.07 -11.95 -13.64
N ASN A 212 15.69 -12.47 -12.57
CA ASN A 212 17.09 -12.90 -12.56
C ASN A 212 18.04 -11.85 -13.18
N GLU A 213 18.01 -10.64 -12.60
CA GLU A 213 18.78 -9.46 -13.02
C GLU A 213 18.46 -8.91 -14.42
N THR A 214 17.53 -9.54 -15.14
CA THR A 214 17.16 -9.14 -16.50
C THR A 214 15.83 -8.42 -16.49
N PRO A 215 15.75 -7.20 -17.08
CA PRO A 215 14.47 -6.54 -17.30
C PRO A 215 13.52 -7.39 -18.14
N VAL A 216 12.33 -7.64 -17.61
CA VAL A 216 11.23 -8.30 -18.32
C VAL A 216 10.44 -7.22 -19.04
N SER A 217 10.84 -6.91 -20.27
CA SER A 217 10.10 -5.96 -21.10
C SER A 217 8.81 -6.61 -21.61
N SER A 218 7.68 -5.97 -21.36
CA SER A 218 6.37 -6.36 -21.91
C SER A 218 5.58 -5.11 -22.22
N THR A 219 5.14 -4.96 -23.46
CA THR A 219 4.27 -3.83 -23.88
C THR A 219 2.99 -3.78 -23.04
N SER A 220 2.45 -4.92 -22.63
CA SER A 220 1.27 -4.97 -21.76
C SER A 220 1.60 -4.52 -20.32
N PHE A 221 2.82 -4.79 -19.83
CA PHE A 221 3.26 -4.27 -18.54
C PHE A 221 3.49 -2.75 -18.58
N GLU A 222 4.16 -2.24 -19.61
CA GLU A 222 4.33 -0.80 -19.83
C GLU A 222 2.99 -0.07 -19.97
N ARG A 223 2.02 -0.66 -20.66
CA ARG A 223 0.65 -0.13 -20.74
C ARG A 223 -0.09 -0.22 -19.41
N SER A 224 0.16 -1.24 -18.61
CA SER A 224 -0.38 -1.34 -17.24
C SER A 224 0.16 -0.21 -16.36
N ILE A 225 1.45 0.12 -16.48
CA ILE A 225 2.09 1.25 -15.82
C ILE A 225 1.43 2.58 -16.23
N GLU A 226 1.19 2.77 -17.53
CA GLU A 226 0.53 3.98 -18.05
C GLU A 226 -0.93 4.09 -17.58
N ALA A 227 -1.66 2.98 -17.56
CA ALA A 227 -3.03 2.90 -17.05
C ALA A 227 -3.11 3.30 -15.57
N LEU A 228 -2.16 2.85 -14.75
CA LEU A 228 -2.08 3.23 -13.34
C LEU A 228 -1.84 4.72 -13.15
N LYS A 229 -0.90 5.29 -13.90
CA LYS A 229 -0.64 6.73 -13.89
C LYS A 229 -1.91 7.51 -14.20
N LEU A 230 -2.66 7.10 -15.22
CA LEU A 230 -3.89 7.78 -15.62
C LEU A 230 -4.99 7.65 -14.56
N ALA A 231 -5.14 6.46 -13.97
CA ALA A 231 -6.08 6.21 -12.90
C ALA A 231 -5.81 7.11 -11.68
N GLU A 232 -4.53 7.29 -11.31
CA GLU A 232 -4.14 8.14 -10.19
C GLU A 232 -4.12 9.64 -10.49
N SER A 233 -4.03 10.08 -11.76
CA SER A 233 -3.84 11.49 -12.10
C SER A 233 -5.12 12.32 -12.12
N TYR A 234 -6.28 11.67 -12.25
CA TYR A 234 -7.54 12.37 -12.42
C TYR A 234 -8.42 12.30 -11.18
N ASP A 235 -9.05 13.42 -10.87
CA ASP A 235 -10.07 13.51 -9.83
C ASP A 235 -11.45 13.28 -10.45
N TYR A 236 -12.00 12.09 -10.19
CA TYR A 236 -13.34 11.73 -10.66
C TYR A 236 -14.43 12.07 -9.66
N SER A 237 -14.11 12.67 -8.52
CA SER A 237 -15.10 13.07 -7.53
C SER A 237 -16.18 13.98 -8.17
N VAL A 238 -15.75 14.90 -9.06
CA VAL A 238 -16.62 15.81 -9.81
C VAL A 238 -17.65 15.04 -10.65
N ILE A 239 -17.26 13.92 -11.26
CA ILE A 239 -18.16 13.09 -12.09
C ILE A 239 -19.26 12.48 -11.22
N PHE A 240 -18.92 12.09 -10.00
CA PHE A 240 -19.88 11.54 -9.04
C PHE A 240 -20.67 12.61 -8.26
N GLY A 241 -20.41 13.90 -8.52
CA GLY A 241 -20.97 15.00 -7.75
C GLY A 241 -20.61 14.93 -6.26
N ILE A 242 -19.44 14.36 -5.94
CA ILE A 242 -18.92 14.30 -4.57
C ILE A 242 -17.68 15.19 -4.44
N PRO A 243 -17.52 15.91 -3.32
CA PRO A 243 -16.27 16.60 -3.06
C PRO A 243 -15.16 15.57 -2.85
N PRO A 244 -13.90 15.84 -3.24
CA PRO A 244 -12.81 14.88 -3.06
C PRO A 244 -12.53 14.58 -1.58
N TYR A 245 -12.93 15.51 -0.70
CA TYR A 245 -12.78 15.45 0.74
C TYR A 245 -14.11 15.73 1.44
N ASN A 246 -14.28 15.21 2.66
CA ASN A 246 -15.35 15.58 3.57
C ASN A 246 -14.78 15.70 5.00
N ASN A 247 -15.31 16.63 5.78
CA ASN A 247 -14.93 16.90 7.18
C ASN A 247 -15.83 16.24 8.22
N GLY A 248 -16.81 15.44 7.82
CA GLY A 248 -17.82 14.91 8.74
C GLY A 248 -19.22 15.44 8.49
N SER A 249 -19.35 16.62 7.87
CA SER A 249 -20.63 17.23 7.58
C SER A 249 -21.10 16.88 6.17
N ALA A 250 -22.36 16.45 6.05
CA ALA A 250 -22.93 15.98 4.78
C ALA A 250 -23.02 17.07 3.69
N ASP A 251 -22.84 18.35 4.05
CA ASP A 251 -23.24 19.49 3.21
C ASP A 251 -22.07 20.38 2.75
N ASP A 252 -20.83 20.13 3.18
CA ASP A 252 -19.70 20.99 2.83
C ASP A 252 -18.93 20.53 1.58
N ASN A 253 -19.50 20.80 0.41
CA ASN A 253 -18.82 20.60 -0.87
C ASN A 253 -17.67 21.60 -1.11
N SER A 254 -17.50 22.59 -0.24
CA SER A 254 -16.44 23.60 -0.33
C SER A 254 -15.22 23.27 0.54
N PHE A 255 -15.29 22.17 1.28
CA PHE A 255 -14.24 21.76 2.20
C PHE A 255 -12.90 21.64 1.49
N LYS A 256 -11.94 22.45 1.96
CA LYS A 256 -10.54 22.32 1.58
C LYS A 256 -9.81 21.66 2.74
N PRO A 257 -9.06 20.60 2.49
CA PRO A 257 -8.32 19.93 3.54
C PRO A 257 -7.27 20.90 4.09
N ASP A 258 -7.39 21.19 5.37
CA ASP A 258 -6.43 21.96 6.16
C ASP A 258 -6.16 21.17 7.44
N LEU A 259 -4.92 20.71 7.60
CA LEU A 259 -4.53 19.87 8.73
C LEU A 259 -4.31 20.69 10.01
N GLU A 260 -4.18 22.01 9.89
CA GLU A 260 -4.16 22.90 11.04
C GLU A 260 -5.55 23.02 11.66
N GLU A 261 -6.60 23.03 10.83
CA GLU A 261 -7.99 23.19 11.25
C GLU A 261 -8.71 21.84 11.47
N PHE A 262 -8.40 20.83 10.67
CA PHE A 262 -9.07 19.52 10.67
C PHE A 262 -8.06 18.36 10.76
N PRO A 263 -7.96 17.67 11.93
CA PRO A 263 -7.02 16.55 12.13
C PRO A 263 -7.34 15.30 11.32
N TYR A 264 -8.53 15.25 10.74
CA TYR A 264 -9.01 14.10 9.99
C TYR A 264 -9.69 14.60 8.74
N ILE A 265 -9.46 13.86 7.65
CA ILE A 265 -10.06 14.14 6.36
C ILE A 265 -10.63 12.84 5.85
N TRP A 266 -11.89 12.84 5.46
CA TRP A 266 -12.45 11.70 4.76
C TRP A 266 -12.26 11.91 3.27
N PRO A 267 -11.30 11.22 2.63
CA PRO A 267 -11.31 11.16 1.19
C PRO A 267 -12.63 10.53 0.74
N ASN A 268 -13.27 11.10 -0.28
CA ASN A 268 -14.38 10.42 -0.98
C ASN A 268 -13.90 9.88 -2.33
N TRP A 269 -12.77 10.39 -2.83
CA TRP A 269 -12.07 9.92 -4.01
C TRP A 269 -10.57 9.87 -3.73
N VAL A 270 -9.92 8.78 -4.08
CA VAL A 270 -8.48 8.58 -3.88
C VAL A 270 -7.74 8.73 -5.20
N ASN A 271 -6.89 9.74 -5.28
CA ASN A 271 -5.98 9.97 -6.38
C ASN A 271 -4.60 10.35 -5.82
N ARG A 272 -3.61 10.61 -6.70
CA ARG A 272 -2.25 10.97 -6.28
C ARG A 272 -2.21 12.17 -5.32
N ASN A 273 -3.10 13.15 -5.50
CA ASN A 273 -3.13 14.34 -4.66
C ASN A 273 -3.46 14.01 -3.19
N ILE A 274 -4.32 13.02 -2.93
CA ILE A 274 -4.62 12.56 -1.57
C ILE A 274 -3.36 12.09 -0.86
N PHE A 275 -2.53 11.30 -1.54
CA PHE A 275 -1.29 10.79 -0.95
C PHE A 275 -0.23 11.87 -0.85
N GLU A 276 -0.08 12.71 -1.86
CA GLU A 276 0.84 13.84 -1.79
C GLU A 276 0.47 14.78 -0.64
N PHE A 277 -0.82 14.95 -0.37
CA PHE A 277 -1.32 15.69 0.77
C PHE A 277 -0.86 15.07 2.10
N PHE A 278 -1.05 13.76 2.31
CA PHE A 278 -0.55 13.09 3.52
C PHE A 278 0.98 13.08 3.62
N ASN A 279 1.69 13.02 2.49
CA ASN A 279 3.15 13.06 2.46
C ASN A 279 3.72 14.47 2.74
N ARG A 280 2.98 15.54 2.40
CA ARG A 280 3.40 16.94 2.58
C ARG A 280 2.92 17.56 3.87
N ALA A 281 1.99 16.90 4.56
CA ALA A 281 1.49 17.32 5.86
C ALA A 281 2.65 17.76 6.76
N ASP A 282 2.70 19.05 7.13
CA ASP A 282 3.70 19.54 8.07
C ASP A 282 3.35 19.01 9.46
N PHE A 283 4.07 17.96 9.84
CA PHE A 283 3.82 17.24 11.06
C PHE A 283 4.12 18.09 12.30
N GLU A 284 5.03 19.07 12.21
CA GLU A 284 5.32 19.97 13.33
C GLU A 284 4.11 20.88 13.63
N ASP A 285 3.37 21.29 12.60
CA ASP A 285 2.18 22.12 12.74
C ASP A 285 0.96 21.33 13.23
N MET A 286 0.80 20.07 12.79
CA MET A 286 -0.14 19.14 13.42
C MET A 286 0.17 18.92 14.92
N GLU A 287 1.45 18.80 15.29
CA GLU A 287 1.83 18.59 16.69
C GLU A 287 1.41 19.76 17.59
N LYS A 288 1.49 21.00 17.07
CA LYS A 288 1.06 22.20 17.79
C LYS A 288 -0.45 22.24 18.01
N ALA A 289 -1.23 21.77 17.04
CA ALA A 289 -2.69 21.71 17.10
C ALA A 289 -3.19 20.69 18.14
N PHE A 290 -2.48 19.57 18.33
CA PHE A 290 -2.91 18.47 19.20
C PHE A 290 -1.95 18.23 20.37
N ARG A 291 -1.92 19.20 21.30
CA ARG A 291 -1.01 19.19 22.47
C ARG A 291 -1.15 17.96 23.39
N ASP A 292 -2.31 17.32 23.40
CA ASP A 292 -2.64 16.24 24.35
C ASP A 292 -2.93 14.87 23.70
N ASN A 293 -3.06 14.77 22.37
CA ASN A 293 -3.35 13.51 21.66
C ASN A 293 -2.64 13.48 20.30
N LYS A 294 -1.64 12.60 20.12
CA LYS A 294 -0.91 12.49 18.85
C LYS A 294 -1.74 11.74 17.81
N PRO A 295 -2.07 12.35 16.65
CA PRO A 295 -2.81 11.65 15.60
C PRO A 295 -2.04 10.42 15.13
N ARG A 296 -2.64 9.23 15.28
CA ARG A 296 -2.22 7.99 14.60
C ARG A 296 -3.01 7.93 13.30
N ILE A 297 -2.31 7.92 12.17
CA ILE A 297 -2.94 7.76 10.85
C ILE A 297 -2.40 6.48 10.25
N SER A 298 -3.26 5.47 10.08
CA SER A 298 -2.88 4.25 9.37
C SER A 298 -3.45 4.30 7.96
N ILE A 299 -2.58 4.15 6.96
CA ILE A 299 -2.97 4.15 5.56
C ILE A 299 -2.64 2.79 4.96
N VAL A 300 -3.64 2.16 4.35
CA VAL A 300 -3.46 0.96 3.54
C VAL A 300 -3.91 1.29 2.14
N TYR A 301 -3.04 1.07 1.17
CA TYR A 301 -3.31 1.34 -0.23
C TYR A 301 -2.95 0.11 -1.05
N ALA A 302 -3.92 -0.42 -1.78
CA ALA A 302 -3.71 -1.54 -2.68
C ALA A 302 -4.17 -1.16 -4.08
N LEU A 303 -3.27 -1.36 -5.03
CA LEU A 303 -3.47 -1.00 -6.43
C LEU A 303 -3.26 -2.24 -7.29
N LYS A 304 -4.25 -2.54 -8.13
CA LYS A 304 -4.27 -3.72 -8.98
C LYS A 304 -4.55 -3.34 -10.42
N VAL A 305 -3.76 -3.89 -11.33
CA VAL A 305 -4.03 -3.79 -12.77
C VAL A 305 -4.42 -5.16 -13.31
N ILE A 306 -5.53 -5.17 -14.05
CA ILE A 306 -5.89 -6.26 -14.93
C ILE A 306 -5.56 -5.76 -16.35
N PRO A 307 -4.54 -6.34 -17.01
CA PRO A 307 -4.11 -5.92 -18.34
C PRO A 307 -5.19 -6.22 -19.38
N GLU A 308 -4.94 -5.84 -20.63
CA GLU A 308 -5.91 -5.81 -21.73
C GLU A 308 -6.72 -7.11 -21.85
N ARG A 309 -8.03 -7.01 -21.66
CA ARG A 309 -8.99 -8.10 -21.85
C ARG A 309 -10.21 -7.67 -22.64
N ASN A 310 -10.82 -8.62 -23.32
CA ASN A 310 -12.20 -8.43 -23.75
C ASN A 310 -13.08 -8.61 -22.52
N ILE A 311 -13.94 -7.63 -22.26
CA ILE A 311 -14.81 -7.63 -21.11
C ILE A 311 -16.22 -7.30 -21.52
N THR A 312 -17.17 -7.89 -20.82
CA THR A 312 -18.55 -7.46 -20.79
C THR A 312 -18.80 -6.94 -19.39
N PHE A 313 -19.27 -5.70 -19.28
CA PHE A 313 -19.78 -5.23 -18.00
C PHE A 313 -21.30 -5.05 -18.07
N VAL A 314 -21.94 -5.42 -16.96
CA VAL A 314 -23.36 -5.32 -16.74
C VAL A 314 -23.56 -4.51 -15.47
N ASN A 315 -24.35 -3.46 -15.58
CA ASN A 315 -24.77 -2.67 -14.43
C ASN A 315 -26.27 -2.83 -14.22
N ASN A 316 -26.67 -3.27 -13.02
CA ASN A 316 -28.07 -3.49 -12.65
C ASN A 316 -28.40 -2.78 -11.32
N PHE A 317 -29.34 -1.84 -11.40
CA PHE A 317 -29.72 -0.89 -10.33
C PHE A 317 -30.93 -1.35 -9.48
N SER A 318 -31.34 -2.62 -9.55
CA SER A 318 -32.69 -3.02 -9.12
C SER A 318 -32.75 -4.11 -8.03
N THR A 319 -31.64 -4.59 -7.48
CA THR A 319 -31.73 -5.58 -6.40
C THR A 319 -31.99 -4.87 -5.08
N VAL A 320 -33.09 -5.23 -4.41
CA VAL A 320 -33.34 -4.78 -3.04
C VAL A 320 -32.66 -5.78 -2.11
N ASP A 321 -31.83 -5.31 -1.18
CA ASP A 321 -31.25 -6.20 -0.16
C ASP A 321 -32.29 -6.64 0.87
N ASP A 322 -31.88 -7.52 1.79
CA ASP A 322 -32.72 -8.00 2.90
C ASP A 322 -33.22 -6.88 3.82
N THR A 323 -32.65 -5.68 3.72
CA THR A 323 -33.05 -4.49 4.49
C THR A 323 -33.97 -3.55 3.74
N GLY A 324 -34.35 -3.87 2.50
CA GLY A 324 -35.27 -3.04 1.72
C GLY A 324 -34.61 -1.90 0.94
N PHE A 325 -33.28 -1.81 0.93
CA PHE A 325 -32.55 -0.74 0.24
C PHE A 325 -32.10 -1.19 -1.16
N PRO A 326 -32.14 -0.29 -2.17
CA PRO A 326 -31.60 -0.58 -3.49
C PRO A 326 -30.09 -0.82 -3.40
N VAL A 327 -29.64 -1.89 -4.04
CA VAL A 327 -28.24 -2.26 -4.20
C VAL A 327 -27.91 -2.21 -5.68
N ASN A 328 -26.84 -1.49 -5.99
CA ASN A 328 -26.28 -1.46 -7.32
C ASN A 328 -25.36 -2.67 -7.48
N SER A 329 -25.59 -3.44 -8.54
CA SER A 329 -24.71 -4.54 -8.92
C SER A 329 -23.86 -4.11 -10.11
N PHE A 330 -22.55 -4.06 -9.90
CA PHE A 330 -21.57 -3.78 -10.93
C PHE A 330 -20.76 -5.04 -11.19
N ILE A 331 -21.01 -5.67 -12.33
CA ILE A 331 -20.41 -6.95 -12.70
C ILE A 331 -19.58 -6.74 -13.96
N VAL A 332 -18.33 -7.17 -13.92
CA VAL A 332 -17.43 -7.22 -15.08
C VAL A 332 -16.92 -8.64 -15.24
N VAL A 333 -17.17 -9.23 -16.40
CA VAL A 333 -16.69 -10.56 -16.78
C VAL A 333 -15.77 -10.47 -17.99
N ASP A 334 -14.78 -11.35 -18.06
CA ASP A 334 -13.98 -11.53 -19.28
C ASP A 334 -14.65 -12.48 -20.30
N ASP A 335 -14.03 -12.61 -21.46
CA ASP A 335 -14.47 -13.50 -22.54
C ASP A 335 -14.42 -15.00 -22.19
N ALA A 336 -13.70 -15.39 -21.14
CA ALA A 336 -13.73 -16.73 -20.57
C ALA A 336 -14.86 -16.92 -19.54
N GLY A 337 -15.65 -15.88 -19.27
CA GLY A 337 -16.70 -15.87 -18.25
C GLY A 337 -16.16 -15.73 -16.82
N LYS A 338 -14.88 -15.38 -16.64
CA LYS A 338 -14.31 -15.13 -15.32
C LYS A 338 -14.79 -13.76 -14.83
N GLU A 339 -15.37 -13.72 -13.65
CA GLU A 339 -15.68 -12.48 -12.94
C GLU A 339 -14.38 -11.76 -12.55
N LEU A 340 -14.21 -10.54 -13.05
CA LEU A 340 -13.08 -9.65 -12.77
C LEU A 340 -13.43 -8.62 -11.69
N ILE A 341 -14.71 -8.23 -11.66
CA ILE A 341 -15.32 -7.37 -10.66
C ILE A 341 -16.72 -7.91 -10.41
N HIS A 342 -17.06 -8.14 -9.14
CA HIS A 342 -18.40 -8.49 -8.73
C HIS A 342 -18.68 -7.78 -7.42
N THR A 343 -19.43 -6.67 -7.49
CA THR A 343 -19.87 -5.97 -6.28
C THR A 343 -21.37 -5.80 -6.27
N SER A 344 -21.92 -5.95 -5.07
CA SER A 344 -23.32 -5.67 -4.75
C SER A 344 -23.34 -4.92 -3.40
N LYS A 345 -22.81 -3.70 -3.40
CA LYS A 345 -22.71 -2.88 -2.17
C LYS A 345 -23.67 -1.69 -2.21
N LYS A 346 -24.16 -1.30 -1.03
CA LYS A 346 -25.19 -0.27 -0.85
C LYS A 346 -24.77 1.15 -1.26
N PHE A 347 -23.47 1.42 -1.41
CA PHE A 347 -22.92 2.76 -1.63
C PHE A 347 -22.16 2.89 -2.96
N ASP A 348 -22.33 1.93 -3.87
CA ASP A 348 -21.63 1.92 -5.15
C ASP A 348 -22.22 2.98 -6.09
N LYS A 349 -21.43 4.00 -6.42
CA LYS A 349 -21.71 4.94 -7.51
C LYS A 349 -20.98 4.47 -8.76
N THR A 350 -21.69 4.41 -9.89
CA THR A 350 -21.09 4.08 -11.20
C THR A 350 -21.36 5.20 -12.20
N ALA A 351 -20.31 5.62 -12.90
CA ALA A 351 -20.40 6.60 -13.98
C ALA A 351 -19.91 5.95 -15.29
N ILE A 352 -20.68 6.14 -16.36
CA ILE A 352 -20.31 5.70 -17.71
C ILE A 352 -19.92 6.94 -18.52
N LEU A 353 -18.72 6.90 -19.09
CA LEU A 353 -18.05 8.01 -19.77
C LEU A 353 -18.06 7.76 -21.28
N LYS A 354 -19.07 8.28 -21.99
CA LYS A 354 -19.19 8.18 -23.45
C LYS A 354 -18.69 9.47 -24.09
N ASN A 355 -17.64 9.42 -24.91
CA ASN A 355 -17.14 10.60 -25.66
C ASN A 355 -16.89 11.85 -24.78
N GLN A 356 -16.32 11.67 -23.57
CA GLN A 356 -16.11 12.75 -22.59
C GLN A 356 -17.40 13.41 -22.04
N THR A 357 -18.57 12.88 -22.38
CA THR A 357 -19.83 13.14 -21.67
C THR A 357 -20.06 12.01 -20.67
N TYR A 358 -20.52 12.34 -19.47
CA TYR A 358 -20.81 11.34 -18.45
C TYR A 358 -22.31 11.24 -18.24
N GLU A 359 -22.80 10.00 -18.19
CA GLU A 359 -24.12 9.70 -17.66
C GLU A 359 -23.91 9.22 -16.21
N LEU A 360 -24.21 10.08 -15.24
CA LEU A 360 -24.32 9.64 -13.85
C LEU A 360 -25.62 8.84 -13.74
N ARG A 361 -25.50 7.55 -13.43
CA ARG A 361 -26.67 6.71 -13.19
C ARG A 361 -26.84 6.55 -11.68
N SER A 362 -27.73 7.37 -11.12
CA SER A 362 -28.19 7.27 -9.74
C SER A 362 -29.33 6.26 -9.61
N GLU A 363 -29.66 5.92 -8.35
CA GLU A 363 -30.62 4.90 -7.87
C GLU A 363 -32.00 4.88 -8.57
N GLU A 364 -32.37 5.92 -9.30
CA GLU A 364 -33.69 6.05 -9.93
C GLU A 364 -33.77 5.51 -11.37
N ASN A 365 -32.64 5.20 -12.01
CA ASN A 365 -32.61 4.80 -13.43
C ASN A 365 -32.50 3.29 -13.62
N ARG A 366 -33.62 2.63 -13.97
CA ARG A 366 -33.78 1.16 -13.96
C ARG A 366 -33.25 0.42 -15.19
N ASP A 367 -32.58 1.10 -16.12
CA ASP A 367 -32.11 0.47 -17.35
C ASP A 367 -30.80 -0.29 -17.13
N ILE A 368 -30.86 -1.63 -17.31
CA ILE A 368 -29.68 -2.48 -17.37
C ILE A 368 -28.82 -2.01 -18.54
N THR A 369 -27.61 -1.56 -18.24
CA THR A 369 -26.64 -1.20 -19.27
C THR A 369 -25.62 -2.30 -19.37
N GLN A 370 -25.63 -2.98 -20.51
CA GLN A 370 -24.57 -3.90 -20.89
C GLN A 370 -23.68 -3.22 -21.92
N MET A 371 -22.36 -3.33 -21.75
CA MET A 371 -21.40 -2.92 -22.75
C MET A 371 -20.31 -3.97 -22.91
N ASP A 372 -19.98 -4.23 -24.16
CA ASP A 372 -18.87 -5.09 -24.54
C ASP A 372 -17.70 -4.20 -24.97
N LEU A 373 -16.55 -4.39 -24.34
CA LEU A 373 -15.32 -3.67 -24.61
C LEU A 373 -14.23 -4.65 -25.01
N SER A 374 -13.50 -4.32 -26.07
CA SER A 374 -12.34 -5.10 -26.51
C SER A 374 -11.05 -4.44 -26.06
N ASN A 375 -10.10 -5.25 -25.59
CA ASN A 375 -8.80 -4.82 -25.09
C ASN A 375 -8.91 -3.72 -24.01
N ALA A 376 -9.86 -3.86 -23.10
CA ALA A 376 -10.03 -2.97 -21.97
C ALA A 376 -8.99 -3.27 -20.89
N THR A 377 -8.47 -2.23 -20.24
CA THR A 377 -7.62 -2.34 -19.06
C THR A 377 -8.43 -1.94 -17.84
N ILE A 378 -8.32 -2.67 -16.73
CA ILE A 378 -9.02 -2.35 -15.49
C ILE A 378 -7.98 -2.00 -14.43
N VAL A 379 -8.15 -0.84 -13.81
CA VAL A 379 -7.40 -0.44 -12.61
C VAL A 379 -8.34 -0.49 -11.43
N ARG A 380 -7.96 -1.23 -10.39
CA ARG A 380 -8.70 -1.34 -9.14
C ARG A 380 -7.86 -0.79 -8.01
N LEU A 381 -8.48 0.01 -7.17
CA LEU A 381 -7.84 0.75 -6.09
C LEU A 381 -8.66 0.49 -4.82
N SER A 382 -7.98 0.07 -3.77
CA SER A 382 -8.54 -0.03 -2.43
C SER A 382 -7.71 0.81 -1.48
N PHE A 383 -8.38 1.64 -0.69
CA PHE A 383 -7.77 2.53 0.27
C PHE A 383 -8.50 2.45 1.60
N LYS A 384 -7.72 2.32 2.67
CA LYS A 384 -8.17 2.50 4.05
C LYS A 384 -7.36 3.63 4.66
N SER A 385 -8.04 4.58 5.29
CA SER A 385 -7.42 5.43 6.29
C SER A 385 -8.13 5.28 7.62
N GLU A 386 -7.35 5.13 8.68
CA GLU A 386 -7.80 5.15 10.06
C GLU A 386 -7.19 6.36 10.74
N TYR A 387 -8.04 7.18 11.37
CA TYR A 387 -7.64 8.28 12.23
C TYR A 387 -7.98 7.94 13.68
N MET A 388 -7.41 8.70 14.61
CA MET A 388 -7.77 8.60 16.03
C MET A 388 -9.29 8.63 16.26
N TRP A 389 -9.69 8.08 17.41
CA TRP A 389 -11.09 8.08 17.88
C TRP A 389 -12.06 7.34 16.98
N GLY A 390 -11.58 6.30 16.29
CA GLY A 390 -12.44 5.39 15.53
C GLY A 390 -12.98 5.99 14.24
N HIS A 391 -12.32 7.00 13.67
CA HIS A 391 -12.70 7.54 12.37
C HIS A 391 -12.06 6.70 11.25
N TYR A 392 -12.90 6.05 10.45
CA TYR A 392 -12.43 5.20 9.36
C TYR A 392 -12.97 5.70 8.02
N SER A 393 -12.12 5.58 6.99
CA SER A 393 -12.50 5.75 5.59
C SER A 393 -12.07 4.51 4.82
N PHE A 394 -13.01 3.90 4.11
CA PHE A 394 -12.79 2.77 3.22
C PHE A 394 -13.27 3.15 1.82
N ILE A 395 -12.38 3.04 0.84
CA ILE A 395 -12.62 3.49 -0.52
C ILE A 395 -12.17 2.41 -1.47
N ASP A 396 -13.10 1.88 -2.26
CA ASP A 396 -12.81 0.96 -3.35
C ASP A 396 -13.25 1.59 -4.67
N GLN A 397 -12.32 1.73 -5.60
CA GLN A 397 -12.53 2.35 -6.91
C GLN A 397 -12.13 1.39 -8.01
N ASP A 398 -12.92 1.36 -9.07
CA ASP A 398 -12.55 0.68 -10.30
C ASP A 398 -12.62 1.66 -11.46
N ILE A 399 -11.60 1.62 -12.32
CA ILE A 399 -11.50 2.45 -13.52
C ILE A 399 -11.32 1.50 -14.71
N ILE A 400 -12.23 1.59 -15.67
CA ILE A 400 -12.19 0.80 -16.91
C ILE A 400 -11.75 1.70 -18.05
N LEU A 401 -10.68 1.28 -18.72
CA LEU A 401 -9.98 1.99 -19.79
C LEU A 401 -10.16 1.25 -21.10
N ASP A 402 -10.37 1.95 -22.21
CA ASP A 402 -10.32 1.37 -23.55
C ASP A 402 -8.86 1.11 -24.00
N LYS A 403 -8.71 0.58 -25.22
CA LYS A 403 -7.39 0.30 -25.82
C LYS A 403 -6.49 1.53 -26.01
N LYS A 404 -7.06 2.74 -26.02
CA LYS A 404 -6.34 4.01 -26.11
C LYS A 404 -6.15 4.66 -24.72
N LEU A 405 -6.49 3.93 -23.66
CA LEU A 405 -6.52 4.40 -22.29
C LEU A 405 -7.48 5.57 -22.07
N ASN A 406 -8.55 5.69 -22.88
CA ASN A 406 -9.66 6.56 -22.51
C ASN A 406 -10.49 5.86 -21.45
N ILE A 407 -10.90 6.58 -20.42
CA ILE A 407 -11.75 6.02 -19.38
C ILE A 407 -13.18 5.92 -19.90
N ILE A 408 -13.74 4.72 -19.77
CA ILE A 408 -15.07 4.35 -20.24
C ILE A 408 -16.06 4.22 -19.09
N ALA A 409 -15.59 3.74 -17.94
CA ALA A 409 -16.40 3.65 -16.74
C ALA A 409 -15.55 3.85 -15.49
N ALA A 410 -16.16 4.43 -14.47
CA ALA A 410 -15.60 4.52 -13.14
C ALA A 410 -16.64 4.06 -12.12
N ARG A 411 -16.17 3.32 -11.11
CA ARG A 411 -16.94 2.91 -9.94
C ARG A 411 -16.29 3.53 -8.70
N ASN A 412 -17.11 4.02 -7.77
CA ASN A 412 -16.66 4.47 -6.47
C ASN A 412 -17.54 3.87 -5.38
N ASN A 413 -16.93 3.20 -4.43
CA ASN A 413 -17.55 2.74 -3.20
C ASN A 413 -16.82 3.39 -2.04
N CYS A 414 -17.44 4.38 -1.40
CA CYS A 414 -16.85 5.09 -0.27
C CYS A 414 -17.72 4.85 0.96
N ARG A 415 -17.07 4.44 2.06
CA ARG A 415 -17.69 4.24 3.37
C ARG A 415 -16.86 4.95 4.42
N ASN A 416 -17.45 5.97 5.02
CA ASN A 416 -16.87 6.72 6.13
C ASN A 416 -17.73 6.49 7.37
N PHE A 417 -17.12 6.17 8.50
CA PHE A 417 -17.85 6.02 9.76
C PHE A 417 -16.97 6.36 10.97
N ILE A 418 -17.65 6.56 12.10
CA ILE A 418 -17.05 6.80 13.41
C ILE A 418 -17.48 5.63 14.30
N SER A 419 -16.53 4.94 14.92
CA SER A 419 -16.73 3.80 15.83
C SER A 419 -16.90 4.21 17.28
#